data_AF-A0A956J4H6-F1
#
_entry.id   AF-A0A956J4H6-F1
#
_cell.length_a   1.000
_cell.length_b   1.000
_cell.length_c   1.000
_cell.angle_alpha   90.00
_cell.angle_beta   90.00
_cell.angle_gamma   90.00
#
_symmetry.space_group_name_H-M   'P 1'
#
loop_
_entity.id
_entity.type
_entity.pdbx_description
1 polymer ?
#
loop_
_entity_poly.entity_id
_entity_poly.type
_entity_poly.pdbx_seq_one_letter_code
_entity_poly.pdbx_strand_id
1 'polypeptide(L)'
;PHQLLPATAGLAPSLERKVDRLAASRNIDGPRKAIDLALELTSQNLRYGREHRPSDQFDLGEREANDQEYSQLFTAIFNRIADGRELKARARPVRSSAPRVFGIKLPNPAFAHHDWVMVQPSDGTAAESWFVDPTLHDALMGWSIEGNVTGLVPVDGPGDAGDSDYDEQDAPVYDDPDELPDEPSSAQPGEVPRAAKFSARKR
;
A
#
# COMPACT_ATOMS: atom_id res chain seq x y z
N PRO A 1 7.19 -13.51 6.40
CA PRO A 1 6.24 -14.40 5.71
C PRO A 1 5.10 -13.59 5.07
N HIS A 2 4.77 -13.88 3.81
CA HIS A 2 3.73 -13.20 3.03
C HIS A 2 2.66 -14.20 2.61
N GLN A 3 1.41 -13.91 2.96
CA GLN A 3 0.27 -14.77 2.66
C GLN A 3 -0.68 -14.06 1.70
N LEU A 4 -1.03 -14.70 0.58
CA LEU A 4 -2.10 -14.19 -0.30
C LEU A 4 -3.46 -14.37 0.35
N LEU A 5 -4.25 -13.30 0.34
CA LEU A 5 -5.62 -13.31 0.80
C LEU A 5 -6.58 -13.41 -0.40
N PRO A 6 -7.82 -13.89 -0.18
CA PRO A 6 -8.88 -13.73 -1.16
C PRO A 6 -9.27 -12.25 -1.32
N ALA A 7 -9.58 -11.84 -2.55
CA ALA A 7 -10.22 -10.56 -2.81
C ALA A 7 -11.74 -10.72 -2.57
N THR A 8 -12.25 -10.12 -1.49
CA THR A 8 -13.64 -10.28 -1.04
C THR A 8 -14.47 -9.00 -1.14
N ALA A 9 -13.82 -7.88 -1.45
CA ALA A 9 -14.47 -6.59 -1.56
C ALA A 9 -15.60 -6.57 -2.60
N GLY A 10 -16.77 -6.08 -2.18
CA GLY A 10 -17.88 -5.69 -3.06
C GLY A 10 -17.89 -4.19 -3.30
N LEU A 11 -18.05 -3.78 -4.56
CA LEU A 11 -18.26 -2.39 -4.94
C LEU A 11 -19.74 -2.13 -5.17
N ALA A 12 -20.29 -1.11 -4.53
CA ALA A 12 -21.64 -0.65 -4.82
C ALA A 12 -21.72 -0.17 -6.28
N PRO A 13 -22.87 -0.32 -6.97
CA PRO A 13 -23.00 0.05 -8.38
C PRO A 13 -22.64 1.50 -8.71
N SER A 14 -22.79 2.41 -7.74
CA SER A 14 -22.43 3.81 -7.88
C SER A 14 -20.91 4.04 -7.96
N LEU A 15 -20.13 3.31 -7.15
CA LEU A 15 -18.68 3.35 -7.17
C LEU A 15 -18.13 2.64 -8.41
N GLU A 16 -18.71 1.49 -8.77
CA GLU A 16 -18.40 0.79 -10.02
C GLU A 16 -18.48 1.70 -11.25
N ARG A 17 -19.59 2.42 -11.41
CA ARG A 17 -19.76 3.39 -12.50
C ARG A 17 -18.75 4.54 -12.45
N LYS A 18 -18.36 5.00 -11.26
CA LYS A 18 -17.32 6.03 -11.11
C LYS A 18 -15.97 5.50 -11.61
N VAL A 19 -15.60 4.28 -11.23
CA VAL A 19 -14.38 3.60 -11.68
C VAL A 19 -14.35 3.50 -13.20
N ASP A 20 -15.40 2.93 -13.81
CA ASP A 20 -15.45 2.71 -15.27
C ASP A 20 -15.31 4.00 -16.06
N ARG A 21 -16.06 5.04 -15.66
CA ARG A 21 -16.03 6.35 -16.32
C ARG A 21 -14.63 6.96 -16.24
N LEU A 22 -13.98 6.90 -15.09
CA LEU A 22 -12.64 7.47 -14.91
C LEU A 22 -11.60 6.68 -15.70
N ALA A 23 -11.65 5.35 -15.65
CA ALA A 23 -10.77 4.48 -16.43
C ALA A 23 -10.88 4.75 -17.94
N ALA A 24 -12.10 4.94 -18.45
CA ALA A 24 -12.33 5.32 -19.85
C ALA A 24 -11.77 6.71 -20.17
N SER A 25 -12.02 7.71 -19.32
CA SER A 25 -11.59 9.09 -19.56
C SER A 25 -10.08 9.32 -19.51
N ARG A 26 -9.35 8.50 -18.73
CA ARG A 26 -7.91 8.66 -18.49
C ARG A 26 -7.02 7.84 -19.41
N ASN A 27 -7.62 7.14 -20.38
CA ASN A 27 -6.91 6.26 -21.31
C ASN A 27 -5.91 5.33 -20.60
N ILE A 28 -6.40 4.54 -19.66
CA ILE A 28 -5.60 3.53 -18.96
C ILE A 28 -5.17 2.47 -19.99
N ASP A 29 -3.87 2.40 -20.24
CA ASP A 29 -3.22 1.55 -21.26
C ASP A 29 -2.22 0.54 -20.65
N GLY A 30 -2.13 0.46 -19.32
CA GLY A 30 -1.26 -0.49 -18.64
C GLY A 30 -1.44 -0.53 -17.12
N PRO A 31 -0.82 -1.52 -16.45
CA PRO A 31 -0.97 -1.76 -15.01
C PRO A 31 -0.58 -0.54 -14.16
N ARG A 32 0.49 0.18 -14.51
CA ARG A 32 0.96 1.34 -13.73
C ARG A 32 -0.09 2.45 -13.61
N LYS A 33 -0.71 2.84 -14.74
CA LYS A 33 -1.80 3.85 -14.72
C LYS A 33 -3.05 3.34 -14.00
N ALA A 34 -3.31 2.02 -14.04
CA ALA A 34 -4.39 1.41 -13.29
C ALA A 34 -4.12 1.43 -11.78
N ILE A 35 -2.87 1.19 -11.35
CA ILE A 35 -2.42 1.35 -9.95
C ILE A 35 -2.65 2.79 -9.50
N ASP A 36 -2.20 3.78 -10.28
CA ASP A 36 -2.35 5.20 -9.92
C ASP A 36 -3.83 5.59 -9.72
N LEU A 37 -4.71 5.18 -10.64
CA LEU A 37 -6.14 5.44 -10.51
C LEU A 37 -6.78 4.69 -9.33
N ALA A 38 -6.35 3.45 -9.07
CA ALA A 38 -6.84 2.68 -7.92
C ALA A 38 -6.40 3.30 -6.60
N LEU A 39 -5.15 3.75 -6.47
CA LEU A 39 -4.66 4.49 -5.30
C LEU A 39 -5.47 5.76 -5.06
N GLU A 40 -5.65 6.58 -6.10
CA GLU A 40 -6.44 7.81 -6.00
C GLU A 40 -7.86 7.53 -5.51
N LEU A 41 -8.54 6.54 -6.11
CA LEU A 41 -9.92 6.24 -5.75
C LEU A 41 -10.03 5.62 -4.36
N THR A 42 -9.09 4.78 -3.94
CA THR A 42 -9.03 4.24 -2.57
C THR A 42 -8.88 5.39 -1.57
N SER A 43 -7.90 6.28 -1.76
CA SER A 43 -7.67 7.46 -0.90
C SER A 43 -8.82 8.46 -0.89
N GLN A 44 -9.61 8.57 -1.97
CA GLN A 44 -10.80 9.42 -2.00
C GLN A 44 -12.01 8.83 -1.25
N ASN A 45 -11.97 7.53 -0.98
CA ASN A 45 -13.10 6.78 -0.43
C ASN A 45 -12.82 6.24 0.97
N LEU A 46 -11.58 6.32 1.44
CA LEU A 46 -11.17 5.85 2.75
C LEU A 46 -10.32 6.90 3.46
N ARG A 47 -10.43 6.90 4.78
CA ARG A 47 -9.54 7.61 5.69
C ARG A 47 -9.04 6.61 6.73
N TYR A 48 -7.74 6.61 7.02
CA TYR A 48 -7.20 5.61 7.94
C TYR A 48 -7.78 5.75 9.34
N GLY A 49 -8.19 4.61 9.90
CA GLY A 49 -8.55 4.49 11.30
C GLY A 49 -8.88 3.06 11.69
N ARG A 50 -9.04 2.83 12.99
CA ARG A 50 -9.12 1.48 13.57
C ARG A 50 -10.29 1.31 14.53
N GLU A 51 -11.04 2.37 14.79
CA GLU A 51 -12.12 2.37 15.78
C GLU A 51 -13.50 2.11 15.16
N HIS A 52 -13.55 1.84 13.85
CA HIS A 52 -14.78 1.54 13.13
C HIS A 52 -15.05 0.03 13.04
N ARG A 53 -16.29 -0.31 12.61
CA ARG A 53 -16.66 -1.68 12.28
C ARG A 53 -16.18 -2.02 10.87
N PRO A 54 -15.30 -3.02 10.68
CA PRO A 54 -14.82 -3.39 9.35
C PRO A 54 -15.94 -3.82 8.41
N SER A 55 -15.81 -3.46 7.14
CA SER A 55 -16.74 -3.82 6.07
C SER A 55 -15.98 -4.07 4.76
N ASP A 56 -16.32 -5.15 4.08
CA ASP A 56 -15.85 -5.43 2.72
C ASP A 56 -16.78 -4.86 1.64
N GLN A 57 -17.78 -4.07 2.02
CA GLN A 57 -18.67 -3.39 1.09
C GLN A 57 -18.33 -1.90 1.03
N PHE A 58 -18.08 -1.39 -0.18
CA PHE A 58 -17.63 -0.03 -0.43
C PHE A 58 -18.57 0.70 -1.39
N ASP A 59 -18.87 1.96 -1.09
CA ASP A 59 -19.77 2.80 -1.89
C ASP A 59 -19.18 4.18 -2.20
N LEU A 60 -20.02 5.10 -2.66
CA LEU A 60 -19.63 6.49 -2.80
C LEU A 60 -19.74 7.20 -1.44
N GLY A 61 -18.60 7.39 -0.80
CA GLY A 61 -18.47 8.10 0.44
C GLY A 61 -17.10 7.83 1.04
N GLU A 62 -16.50 8.84 1.66
CA GLU A 62 -15.33 8.61 2.48
C GLU A 62 -15.77 7.98 3.81
N ARG A 63 -15.07 6.93 4.25
CA ARG A 63 -15.29 6.31 5.56
C ARG A 63 -13.97 5.92 6.21
N GLU A 64 -14.02 5.71 7.52
CA GLU A 64 -12.88 5.14 8.25
C GLU A 64 -12.61 3.69 7.79
N ALA A 65 -11.33 3.32 7.67
CA ALA A 65 -10.89 2.01 7.21
C ALA A 65 -9.49 1.64 7.75
N ASN A 66 -9.27 0.35 7.96
CA ASN A 66 -7.95 -0.21 8.31
C ASN A 66 -7.21 -0.72 7.06
N ASP A 67 -5.95 -1.15 7.25
CA ASP A 67 -5.06 -1.65 6.20
C ASP A 67 -5.63 -2.80 5.37
N GLN A 68 -6.40 -3.70 6.00
CA GLN A 68 -7.11 -4.77 5.30
C GLN A 68 -8.14 -4.20 4.33
N GLU A 69 -8.96 -3.24 4.77
CA GLU A 69 -10.00 -2.63 3.92
C GLU A 69 -9.42 -1.76 2.81
N TYR A 70 -8.31 -1.05 3.06
CA TYR A 70 -7.55 -0.35 2.03
C TYR A 70 -7.08 -1.32 0.94
N SER A 71 -6.51 -2.46 1.34
CA SER A 71 -6.02 -3.49 0.43
C SER A 71 -7.14 -4.15 -0.36
N GLN A 72 -8.28 -4.41 0.29
CA GLN A 72 -9.46 -4.98 -0.34
C GLN A 72 -10.10 -4.01 -1.35
N LEU A 73 -10.34 -2.74 -0.98
CA LEU A 73 -10.89 -1.74 -1.88
C LEU A 73 -9.99 -1.50 -3.10
N PHE A 74 -8.69 -1.30 -2.86
CA PHE A 74 -7.73 -1.13 -3.94
C PHE A 74 -7.78 -2.31 -4.90
N THR A 75 -7.79 -3.54 -4.37
CA THR A 75 -7.81 -4.76 -5.17
C THR A 75 -9.07 -4.82 -6.05
N ALA A 76 -10.24 -4.51 -5.49
CA ALA A 76 -11.49 -4.51 -6.24
C ALA A 76 -11.50 -3.45 -7.35
N ILE A 77 -11.03 -2.23 -7.06
CA ILE A 77 -10.93 -1.16 -8.06
C ILE A 77 -9.95 -1.53 -9.17
N PHE A 78 -8.74 -1.98 -8.81
CA PHE A 78 -7.73 -2.37 -9.80
C PHE A 78 -8.23 -3.50 -10.70
N ASN A 79 -8.79 -4.57 -10.12
CA ASN A 79 -9.25 -5.72 -10.90
C ASN A 79 -10.41 -5.33 -11.82
N ARG A 80 -11.32 -4.45 -11.38
CA ARG A 80 -12.36 -3.90 -12.25
C ARG A 80 -11.79 -3.12 -13.43
N ILE A 81 -10.80 -2.25 -13.19
CA ILE A 81 -10.11 -1.51 -14.26
C ILE A 81 -9.43 -2.49 -15.22
N ALA A 82 -8.74 -3.50 -14.67
CA ALA A 82 -8.04 -4.50 -15.45
C ALA A 82 -9.00 -5.31 -16.34
N ASP A 83 -10.16 -5.71 -15.83
CA ASP A 83 -11.19 -6.40 -16.60
C ASP A 83 -11.77 -5.50 -17.70
N GLY A 84 -12.16 -4.27 -17.37
CA GLY A 84 -12.76 -3.33 -18.33
C GLY A 84 -11.79 -2.80 -19.39
N ARG A 85 -10.47 -2.97 -19.20
CA ARG A 85 -9.41 -2.54 -20.12
C ARG A 85 -8.59 -3.71 -20.65
N GLU A 86 -9.02 -4.95 -20.38
CA GLU A 86 -8.36 -6.19 -20.79
C GLU A 86 -6.87 -6.28 -20.40
N LEU A 87 -6.48 -5.64 -19.30
CA LEU A 87 -5.11 -5.65 -18.81
C LEU A 87 -4.73 -7.06 -18.36
N LYS A 88 -3.55 -7.52 -18.78
CA LYS A 88 -2.96 -8.81 -18.38
C LYS A 88 -2.29 -8.73 -17.00
N ALA A 89 -2.99 -8.18 -16.01
CA ALA A 89 -2.53 -8.08 -14.64
C ALA A 89 -3.68 -8.29 -13.64
N ARG A 90 -3.37 -8.77 -12.44
CA ARG A 90 -4.32 -8.94 -11.34
C ARG A 90 -3.73 -8.48 -10.02
N ALA A 91 -4.57 -7.82 -9.23
CA ALA A 91 -4.28 -7.44 -7.85
C ALA A 91 -4.78 -8.52 -6.89
N ARG A 92 -4.02 -8.79 -5.83
CA ARG A 92 -4.42 -9.64 -4.70
C ARG A 92 -3.96 -9.01 -3.39
N PRO A 93 -4.78 -9.02 -2.33
CA PRO A 93 -4.32 -8.59 -1.03
C PRO A 93 -3.29 -9.60 -0.49
N VAL A 94 -2.31 -9.08 0.22
CA VAL A 94 -1.24 -9.84 0.86
C VAL A 94 -1.23 -9.45 2.33
N ARG A 95 -1.11 -10.43 3.22
CA ARG A 95 -0.82 -10.21 4.64
C ARG A 95 0.65 -10.49 4.90
N SER A 96 1.34 -9.53 5.50
CA SER A 96 2.71 -9.71 5.96
C SER A 96 2.74 -9.87 7.47
N SER A 97 3.52 -10.85 7.95
CA SER A 97 3.96 -10.88 9.35
C SER A 97 5.34 -10.23 9.45
N ALA A 98 5.50 -9.27 10.37
CA ALA A 98 6.66 -8.38 10.49
C ALA A 98 7.00 -7.59 9.22
N PRO A 99 6.05 -6.78 8.69
CA PRO A 99 6.30 -5.94 7.52
C PRO A 99 7.50 -5.00 7.75
N ARG A 100 8.36 -4.91 6.74
CA ARG A 100 9.43 -3.93 6.66
C ARG A 100 9.04 -2.91 5.61
N VAL A 101 8.95 -1.64 5.99
CA VAL A 101 8.74 -0.54 5.06
C VAL A 101 10.11 0.10 4.84
N PHE A 102 10.54 0.21 3.58
CA PHE A 102 11.91 0.65 3.24
C PHE A 102 13.03 -0.17 3.92
N GLY A 103 12.83 -1.47 4.12
CA GLY A 103 13.79 -2.35 4.82
C GLY A 103 13.82 -2.18 6.35
N ILE A 104 13.13 -1.16 6.88
CA ILE A 104 13.02 -0.87 8.29
C ILE A 104 11.79 -1.60 8.85
N LYS A 105 11.99 -2.39 9.91
CA LYS A 105 10.86 -2.95 10.67
C LYS A 105 10.10 -1.79 11.29
N LEU A 106 8.79 -1.71 11.03
CA LEU A 106 7.98 -0.68 11.67
C LEU A 106 8.00 -0.90 13.20
N PRO A 107 8.43 0.10 14.01
CA PRO A 107 8.61 -0.08 15.44
C PRO A 107 7.30 -0.14 16.23
N ASN A 108 6.17 0.22 15.60
CA ASN A 108 4.86 0.21 16.23
C ASN A 108 4.22 -1.20 16.13
N PRO A 109 3.92 -1.86 17.26
CA PRO A 109 3.29 -3.19 17.30
C PRO A 109 1.96 -3.26 16.56
N ALA A 110 1.29 -2.13 16.34
CA ALA A 110 0.07 -2.07 15.53
C ALA A 110 0.27 -2.53 14.08
N PHE A 111 1.52 -2.49 13.58
CA PHE A 111 1.92 -3.00 12.27
C PHE A 111 2.62 -4.36 12.34
N ALA A 112 2.52 -5.10 13.45
CA ALA A 112 3.10 -6.45 13.54
C ALA A 112 2.56 -7.38 12.44
N HIS A 113 1.31 -7.13 12.05
CA HIS A 113 0.68 -7.60 10.82
C HIS A 113 0.25 -6.39 10.03
N HIS A 114 0.46 -6.43 8.71
CA HIS A 114 0.03 -5.36 7.81
C HIS A 114 -0.39 -5.94 6.48
N ASP A 115 -1.54 -5.48 6.01
CA ASP A 115 -2.09 -5.84 4.71
C ASP A 115 -1.72 -4.77 3.67
N TRP A 116 -1.28 -5.27 2.52
CA TRP A 116 -0.90 -4.51 1.34
C TRP A 116 -1.32 -5.32 0.11
N VAL A 117 -0.98 -4.89 -1.10
CA VAL A 117 -1.47 -5.49 -2.34
C VAL A 117 -0.32 -5.89 -3.24
N MET A 118 -0.38 -7.10 -3.79
CA MET A 118 0.47 -7.51 -4.88
C MET A 118 -0.28 -7.38 -6.20
N VAL A 119 0.26 -6.63 -7.14
CA VAL A 119 -0.19 -6.59 -8.54
C VAL A 119 0.83 -7.37 -9.36
N GLN A 120 0.36 -8.37 -10.09
CA GLN A 120 1.24 -9.22 -10.91
C GLN A 120 0.63 -9.44 -12.29
N PRO A 121 1.46 -9.75 -13.31
CA PRO A 121 0.99 -10.26 -14.59
C PRO A 121 0.04 -11.44 -14.44
N SER A 122 -0.97 -11.53 -15.33
CA SER A 122 -1.96 -12.62 -15.32
C SER A 122 -1.34 -13.99 -15.57
N ASP A 123 -0.17 -14.06 -16.20
CA ASP A 123 0.58 -15.29 -16.44
C ASP A 123 1.41 -15.73 -15.22
N GLY A 124 1.39 -14.97 -14.12
CA GLY A 124 2.11 -15.28 -12.88
C GLY A 124 3.61 -15.04 -12.95
N THR A 125 4.11 -14.37 -14.00
CA THR A 125 5.53 -14.04 -14.10
C THR A 125 5.91 -12.98 -13.07
N ALA A 126 6.73 -13.38 -12.10
CA ALA A 126 7.10 -12.54 -10.96
C ALA A 126 8.06 -11.38 -11.29
N ALA A 127 8.63 -11.37 -12.51
CA ALA A 127 9.58 -10.34 -12.95
C ALA A 127 8.94 -8.94 -13.05
N GLU A 128 7.62 -8.84 -13.15
CA GLU A 128 6.88 -7.58 -13.22
C GLU A 128 5.85 -7.44 -12.08
N SER A 129 6.11 -8.04 -10.92
CA SER A 129 5.23 -7.86 -9.75
C SER A 129 5.51 -6.52 -9.06
N TRP A 130 4.42 -5.81 -8.70
CA TRP A 130 4.44 -4.60 -7.88
C TRP A 130 3.81 -4.88 -6.53
N PHE A 131 4.47 -4.43 -5.46
CA PHE A 131 3.88 -4.41 -4.12
C PHE A 131 3.42 -2.99 -3.82
N VAL A 132 2.13 -2.85 -3.55
CA VAL A 132 1.43 -1.58 -3.41
C VAL A 132 0.84 -1.50 -2.02
N ASP A 133 1.10 -0.41 -1.32
CA ASP A 133 0.53 -0.16 0.01
C ASP A 133 -0.41 1.04 -0.05
N PRO A 134 -1.73 0.81 -0.26
CA PRO A 134 -2.69 1.90 -0.38
C PRO A 134 -2.83 2.69 0.94
N THR A 135 -2.59 2.05 2.08
CA THR A 135 -2.67 2.67 3.40
C THR A 135 -1.54 3.68 3.59
N LEU A 136 -0.32 3.30 3.25
CA LEU A 136 0.85 4.20 3.33
C LEU A 136 0.82 5.31 2.28
N HIS A 137 0.29 5.02 1.09
CA HIS A 137 0.02 6.03 0.08
C HIS A 137 -0.90 7.13 0.63
N ASP A 138 -2.00 6.74 1.27
CA ASP A 138 -2.97 7.68 1.83
C ASP A 138 -2.43 8.46 3.03
N ALA A 139 -1.64 7.81 3.89
CA ALA A 139 -0.99 8.44 5.04
C ALA A 139 0.13 9.43 4.67
N LEU A 140 0.35 9.70 3.37
CA LEU A 140 1.38 10.60 2.83
C LEU A 140 2.81 10.27 3.31
N MET A 141 3.07 9.01 3.66
CA MET A 141 4.39 8.57 4.16
C MET A 141 5.42 8.31 3.04
N GLY A 142 5.27 8.98 1.89
CA GLY A 142 6.25 8.95 0.80
C GLY A 142 6.23 7.67 -0.04
N TRP A 143 5.07 7.02 -0.22
CA TRP A 143 4.95 5.85 -1.07
C TRP A 143 5.06 6.23 -2.57
N SER A 144 5.99 5.61 -3.29
CA SER A 144 6.14 5.70 -4.74
C SER A 144 6.43 4.31 -5.32
N ILE A 145 5.82 4.00 -6.48
CA ILE A 145 5.99 2.73 -7.21
C ILE A 145 7.48 2.41 -7.46
N GLU A 146 8.30 3.43 -7.70
CA GLU A 146 9.73 3.28 -8.02
C GLU A 146 10.59 3.03 -6.77
N GLY A 147 10.13 3.45 -5.58
CA GLY A 147 10.91 3.36 -4.32
C GLY A 147 10.42 2.30 -3.32
N ASN A 148 9.28 1.65 -3.56
CA ASN A 148 8.57 0.85 -2.55
C ASN A 148 8.31 -0.60 -2.95
N VAL A 149 9.32 -1.24 -3.58
CA VAL A 149 9.40 -2.67 -3.90
C VAL A 149 8.96 -3.03 -5.33
N THR A 150 9.96 -3.10 -6.21
CA THR A 150 9.96 -3.94 -7.42
C THR A 150 10.87 -5.13 -7.15
N GLY A 151 10.35 -6.35 -7.17
CA GLY A 151 11.15 -7.55 -6.97
C GLY A 151 10.35 -8.77 -6.50
N LEU A 152 10.95 -9.95 -6.61
CA LEU A 152 10.43 -11.21 -6.08
C LEU A 152 10.36 -11.14 -4.56
N VAL A 153 9.16 -10.94 -4.02
CA VAL A 153 8.89 -11.27 -2.62
C VAL A 153 8.37 -12.71 -2.60
N PRO A 154 9.02 -13.65 -1.90
CA PRO A 154 8.51 -15.01 -1.75
C PRO A 154 7.13 -14.93 -1.11
N VAL A 155 6.12 -15.44 -1.81
CA VAL A 155 4.76 -15.51 -1.32
C VAL A 155 4.44 -16.97 -1.07
N ASP A 156 4.04 -17.30 0.15
CA ASP A 156 3.59 -18.64 0.46
C ASP A 156 2.26 -18.86 -0.28
N GLY A 157 2.28 -19.81 -1.23
CA GLY A 157 1.09 -20.16 -2.01
C GLY A 157 -0.05 -20.64 -1.12
N PRO A 158 -1.30 -20.70 -1.63
CA PRO A 158 -2.40 -21.32 -0.89
C PRO A 158 -2.16 -22.83 -0.75
N GLY A 159 -1.42 -23.21 0.29
CA GLY A 159 -1.30 -24.55 0.87
C GLY A 159 -0.93 -25.68 -0.10
N ASP A 160 0.37 -25.96 -0.22
CA ASP A 160 0.83 -27.32 0.03
C ASP A 160 1.74 -27.24 1.26
N ALA A 161 1.35 -27.94 2.32
CA ALA A 161 2.11 -27.98 3.57
C ALA A 161 3.33 -28.88 3.37
N GLY A 162 4.34 -28.36 2.68
CA GLY A 162 5.65 -28.98 2.58
C GLY A 162 6.61 -28.28 3.52
N ASP A 163 7.07 -29.02 4.52
CA ASP A 163 8.19 -28.66 5.41
C ASP A 163 9.28 -27.88 4.66
N SER A 164 9.54 -26.65 5.08
CA SER A 164 10.81 -25.99 4.80
C SER A 164 11.44 -25.55 6.11
N ASP A 165 12.45 -26.31 6.50
CA ASP A 165 13.48 -25.94 7.46
C ASP A 165 14.05 -24.58 7.05
N TYR A 166 13.61 -23.51 7.72
CA TYR A 166 14.32 -22.25 7.68
C TYR A 166 15.50 -22.34 8.65
N ASP A 167 16.69 -22.58 8.06
CA ASP A 167 17.98 -22.48 8.73
C ASP A 167 18.18 -21.06 9.28
N GLU A 168 18.18 -20.96 10.61
CA GLU A 168 18.37 -19.73 11.37
C GLU A 168 19.87 -19.41 11.47
N GLN A 169 20.52 -19.05 10.35
CA GLN A 169 21.92 -18.61 10.35
C GLN A 169 22.10 -17.45 9.37
N ASP A 170 21.86 -16.23 9.86
CA ASP A 170 22.58 -14.99 9.51
C ASP A 170 21.84 -13.77 10.06
N ALA A 171 21.68 -13.71 11.40
CA ALA A 171 21.44 -12.43 12.06
C ALA A 171 22.80 -11.78 12.32
N PRO A 172 23.05 -10.52 11.90
CA PRO A 172 24.25 -9.81 12.31
C PRO A 172 24.23 -9.62 13.83
N VAL A 173 25.27 -10.12 14.49
CA VAL A 173 25.61 -9.81 15.88
C VAL A 173 25.90 -8.31 15.95
N TYR A 174 25.02 -7.54 16.59
CA TYR A 174 25.35 -6.19 17.00
C TYR A 174 26.08 -6.28 18.33
N ASP A 175 27.37 -5.96 18.31
CA ASP A 175 28.17 -5.73 19.51
C ASP A 175 27.66 -4.49 20.26
N ASP A 176 27.55 -4.66 21.57
CA ASP A 176 27.46 -3.70 22.68
C ASP A 176 26.34 -2.61 22.71
N PRO A 177 25.44 -2.65 23.71
CA PRO A 177 24.54 -1.54 24.03
C PRO A 177 25.11 -0.72 25.21
N ASP A 178 26.16 0.09 25.00
CA ASP A 178 26.64 1.01 26.07
C ASP A 178 27.38 2.26 25.56
N GLU A 179 26.96 2.85 24.44
CA GLU A 179 27.33 4.23 24.09
C GLU A 179 26.08 5.06 23.79
N LEU A 180 25.59 5.77 24.82
CA LEU A 180 24.67 6.89 24.65
C LEU A 180 25.48 8.09 24.14
N PRO A 181 25.13 8.71 23.00
CA PRO A 181 25.74 9.98 22.61
C PRO A 181 25.22 11.13 23.48
N ASP A 182 26.15 11.97 23.92
CA ASP A 182 25.91 13.18 24.72
C ASP A 182 24.86 14.12 24.09
N GLU A 183 23.97 14.64 24.94
CA GLU A 183 22.96 15.62 24.57
C GLU A 183 23.59 16.90 23.99
N PRO A 184 23.11 17.41 22.85
CA PRO A 184 23.47 18.76 22.43
C PRO A 184 22.72 19.80 23.27
N SER A 185 23.52 20.47 24.11
CA SER A 185 23.31 21.75 24.78
C SER A 185 22.28 22.67 24.13
N SER A 186 21.33 23.11 24.97
CA SER A 186 20.39 24.21 24.79
C SER A 186 20.96 25.43 24.04
N ALA A 187 20.37 25.73 22.88
CA ALA A 187 20.50 27.02 22.19
C ALA A 187 19.17 27.80 22.27
N GLN A 188 19.30 29.10 22.51
CA GLN A 188 18.23 30.07 22.78
C GLN A 188 17.28 30.32 21.59
N PRO A 189 16.05 30.83 21.85
CA PRO A 189 15.05 31.09 20.81
C PRO A 189 15.40 32.32 19.97
N GLY A 190 15.73 32.07 18.70
CA GLY A 190 15.91 33.08 17.65
C GLY A 190 14.67 33.22 16.75
N GLU A 191 14.43 34.44 16.30
CA GLU A 191 13.23 34.97 15.63
C GLU A 191 12.64 34.17 14.45
N VAL A 192 11.31 34.22 14.35
CA VAL A 192 10.51 33.67 13.25
C VAL A 192 10.44 34.67 12.09
N PRO A 193 10.89 34.34 10.86
CA PRO A 193 10.58 35.14 9.68
C PRO A 193 9.17 34.83 9.16
N ARG A 194 8.39 35.89 8.99
CA ARG A 194 7.01 35.89 8.48
C ARG A 194 6.90 35.32 7.06
N ALA A 195 5.79 34.63 6.83
CA ALA A 195 5.32 34.08 5.56
C ALA A 195 5.32 35.11 4.40
N ALA A 196 5.93 34.72 3.28
CA ALA A 196 5.76 35.38 1.99
C ALA A 196 4.65 34.69 1.18
N LYS A 197 3.60 35.45 0.89
CA LYS A 197 2.52 35.11 -0.05
C LYS A 197 3.10 35.04 -1.47
N PHE A 198 2.84 33.96 -2.20
CA PHE A 198 2.96 33.97 -3.66
C PHE A 198 1.59 33.85 -4.30
N SER A 199 1.19 34.96 -4.92
CA SER A 199 0.02 35.09 -5.78
C SER A 199 0.25 34.43 -7.13
N ALA A 200 -0.84 33.88 -7.66
CA ALA A 200 -1.00 33.39 -9.02
C ALA A 200 -0.62 34.40 -10.11
N ARG A 201 -0.14 33.90 -11.25
CA ARG A 201 -0.38 34.53 -12.55
C ARG A 201 -0.51 33.49 -13.67
N LYS A 202 -1.69 33.49 -14.29
CA LYS A 202 -1.98 32.96 -15.62
C LYS A 202 -1.10 33.64 -16.67
N ARG A 203 -0.66 32.88 -17.68
CA ARG A 203 -0.96 33.14 -19.11
C ARG A 203 -1.02 31.81 -19.83
#